data_AF-A0A4Q3YRR3-F1
#
_entry.id   AF-A0A4Q3YRR3-F1
#
_cell.length_a   1.000
_cell.length_b   1.000
_cell.length_c   1.000
_cell.angle_alpha   90.00
_cell.angle_beta   90.00
_cell.angle_gamma   90.00
#
_symmetry.space_group_name_H-M   'P 1'
#
loop_
_entity.id
_entity.type
_entity.pdbx_description
1 polymer ?
#
loop_
_entity_poly.entity_id
_entity_poly.type
_entity_poly.pdbx_seq_one_letter_code
_entity_poly.pdbx_strand_id
1 'polypeptide(L)'
;VSSALHAAYKGGASLLFEGAQGSLLDVDHGTYPYVTSSNCVAGNASAGSGVGPNMLHYILRITKAYTTRVGSGPFPSELATDEGVGKHLASVGHEFGTVTGRARRCGWFDAALLKRSVQINGVSGMCLTKLDVLDGVETLKLCTGYLIDGKPVDIFPVGAEDAARCVPVYEEMPGWSESTVGAKSMDALPANARAYILRIEALVGVPIDMVSTGPDREETIVLRHPFQ
;
A
#
# COMPACT_ATOMS: atom_id res chain seq x y z
N VAL A 1 -16.32 20.21 -15.07
CA VAL A 1 -15.26 19.82 -14.10
C VAL A 1 -13.91 20.42 -14.49
N SER A 2 -13.32 20.04 -15.62
CA SER A 2 -12.02 20.57 -16.11
C SER A 2 -11.85 22.09 -15.99
N SER A 3 -12.77 22.90 -16.52
CA SER A 3 -12.67 24.37 -16.43
C SER A 3 -12.65 24.91 -14.99
N ALA A 4 -13.39 24.27 -14.07
CA ALA A 4 -13.43 24.67 -12.66
C ALA A 4 -12.11 24.34 -11.95
N LEU A 5 -11.55 23.16 -12.20
CA LEU A 5 -10.23 22.76 -11.68
C LEU A 5 -9.13 23.69 -12.20
N HIS A 6 -9.17 24.04 -13.49
CA HIS A 6 -8.19 24.94 -14.08
C HIS A 6 -8.31 26.37 -13.54
N ALA A 7 -9.53 26.87 -13.32
CA ALA A 7 -9.76 28.17 -12.69
C ALA A 7 -9.25 28.19 -11.24
N ALA A 8 -9.54 27.14 -10.45
CA ALA A 8 -9.06 27.00 -9.09
C ALA A 8 -7.52 26.98 -9.03
N TYR A 9 -6.89 26.16 -9.89
CA TYR A 9 -5.43 26.09 -9.98
C TYR A 9 -4.79 27.44 -10.37
N LYS A 10 -5.34 28.12 -11.39
CA LYS A 10 -4.88 29.48 -11.76
C LYS A 10 -5.08 30.52 -10.66
N GLY A 11 -6.10 30.34 -9.82
CA GLY A 11 -6.33 31.14 -8.63
C GLY A 11 -5.41 30.81 -7.45
N GLY A 12 -4.48 29.86 -7.61
CA GLY A 12 -3.53 29.45 -6.56
C GLY A 12 -4.08 28.45 -5.55
N ALA A 13 -5.25 27.84 -5.81
CA ALA A 13 -5.82 26.85 -4.91
C ALA A 13 -5.09 25.51 -5.01
N SER A 14 -4.96 24.83 -3.86
CA SER A 14 -4.51 23.44 -3.79
C SER A 14 -5.65 22.49 -4.17
N LEU A 15 -5.34 21.48 -4.98
CA LEU A 15 -6.29 20.45 -5.43
C LEU A 15 -5.85 19.08 -4.90
N LEU A 16 -6.81 18.29 -4.42
CA LEU A 16 -6.62 16.89 -4.04
C LEU A 16 -7.40 16.00 -5.02
N PHE A 17 -6.71 15.03 -5.63
CA PHE A 17 -7.33 14.01 -6.46
C PHE A 17 -7.39 12.70 -5.67
N GLU A 18 -8.59 12.24 -5.35
CA GLU A 18 -8.81 11.03 -4.56
C GLU A 18 -8.95 9.81 -5.48
N GLY A 19 -8.03 8.85 -5.34
CA GLY A 19 -8.13 7.56 -6.03
C GLY A 19 -9.07 6.61 -5.30
N ALA A 20 -9.98 5.95 -6.04
CA ALA A 20 -10.99 5.08 -5.43
C ALA A 20 -10.55 3.62 -5.24
N GLN A 21 -9.63 3.13 -6.09
CA GLN A 21 -9.18 1.73 -6.09
C GLN A 21 -7.67 1.65 -5.93
N GLY A 22 -7.19 0.48 -5.50
CA GLY A 22 -5.75 0.20 -5.47
C GLY A 22 -5.19 0.09 -6.88
N SER A 23 -4.02 0.70 -7.13
CA SER A 23 -3.42 0.80 -8.47
C SER A 23 -3.07 -0.55 -9.14
N LEU A 24 -3.07 -1.65 -8.40
CA LEU A 24 -2.81 -3.00 -8.93
C LEU A 24 -4.11 -3.73 -9.35
N LEU A 25 -5.25 -3.07 -9.20
CA LEU A 25 -6.50 -3.40 -9.88
C LEU A 25 -6.64 -2.65 -11.20
N ASP A 26 -5.63 -1.87 -11.61
CA ASP A 26 -5.63 -1.16 -12.88
C ASP A 26 -5.78 -2.14 -14.05
N VAL A 27 -6.57 -1.76 -15.06
CA VAL A 27 -6.90 -2.63 -16.19
C VAL A 27 -5.69 -3.03 -17.04
N ASP A 28 -4.69 -2.15 -17.16
CA ASP A 28 -3.49 -2.38 -17.96
C ASP A 28 -2.34 -2.95 -17.13
N HIS A 29 -2.22 -2.54 -15.86
CA HIS A 29 -1.05 -2.81 -15.04
C HIS A 29 -1.27 -3.84 -13.92
N GLY A 30 -2.52 -4.27 -13.71
CA GLY A 30 -2.88 -5.22 -12.67
C GLY A 30 -2.75 -6.69 -13.10
N THR A 31 -3.28 -7.58 -12.26
CA THR A 31 -3.32 -9.03 -12.51
C THR A 31 -4.47 -9.41 -13.44
N TYR A 32 -4.46 -8.94 -14.69
CA TYR A 32 -5.53 -9.21 -15.66
C TYR A 32 -5.78 -10.74 -15.80
N PRO A 33 -7.05 -11.21 -15.81
CA PRO A 33 -8.31 -10.45 -15.85
C PRO A 33 -8.90 -10.07 -14.48
N TYR A 34 -8.19 -10.32 -13.38
CA TYR A 34 -8.65 -10.01 -12.01
C TYR A 34 -8.38 -8.56 -11.62
N VAL A 35 -8.91 -7.65 -12.42
CA VAL A 35 -8.70 -6.20 -12.35
C VAL A 35 -10.06 -5.49 -12.41
N THR A 36 -10.06 -4.18 -12.22
CA THR A 36 -11.21 -3.35 -12.55
C THR A 36 -11.26 -3.08 -14.05
N SER A 37 -12.35 -2.46 -14.52
CA SER A 37 -12.60 -2.18 -15.94
C SER A 37 -12.13 -0.78 -16.36
N SER A 38 -11.21 -0.16 -15.61
CA SER A 38 -10.73 1.20 -15.87
C SER A 38 -9.31 1.39 -15.36
N ASN A 39 -8.65 2.45 -15.81
CA ASN A 39 -7.37 2.85 -15.23
C ASN A 39 -7.58 3.47 -13.85
N CYS A 40 -6.77 3.08 -12.89
CA CYS A 40 -6.77 3.62 -11.54
C CYS A 40 -5.35 3.96 -11.03
N VAL A 41 -4.34 3.90 -11.91
CA VAL A 41 -3.06 4.57 -11.66
C VAL A 41 -3.22 6.09 -11.57
N ALA A 42 -2.31 6.74 -10.86
CA ALA A 42 -2.31 8.19 -10.59
C ALA A 42 -2.43 9.04 -11.86
N GLY A 43 -1.83 8.59 -12.97
CA GLY A 43 -1.95 9.26 -14.27
C GLY A 43 -3.40 9.44 -14.74
N ASN A 44 -4.32 8.55 -14.34
CA ASN A 44 -5.74 8.68 -14.70
C ASN A 44 -6.42 9.89 -14.03
N ALA A 45 -5.82 10.49 -12.99
CA ALA A 45 -6.32 11.77 -12.46
C ALA A 45 -6.27 12.87 -13.54
N SER A 46 -5.28 12.83 -14.45
CA SER A 46 -5.20 13.77 -15.58
C SER A 46 -6.37 13.55 -16.55
N ALA A 47 -6.44 12.38 -17.18
CA ALA A 47 -7.48 12.08 -18.18
C ALA A 47 -8.90 12.11 -17.58
N GLY A 48 -9.10 11.53 -16.40
CA GLY A 48 -10.40 11.40 -15.74
C GLY A 48 -10.98 12.71 -15.21
N SER A 49 -10.16 13.72 -14.91
CA SER A 49 -10.62 15.03 -14.45
C SER A 49 -10.48 16.15 -15.49
N GLY A 50 -9.73 15.90 -16.56
CA GLY A 50 -9.46 16.86 -17.64
C GLY A 50 -8.44 17.93 -17.25
N VAL A 51 -7.41 17.57 -16.47
CA VAL A 51 -6.26 18.43 -16.16
C VAL A 51 -5.01 17.91 -16.85
N GLY A 52 -4.03 18.79 -17.13
CA GLY A 52 -2.75 18.35 -17.68
C GLY A 52 -1.97 17.50 -16.66
N PRO A 53 -1.15 16.53 -17.10
CA PRO A 53 -0.36 15.69 -16.19
C PRO A 53 0.64 16.50 -15.36
N ASN A 54 1.06 17.67 -15.86
CA ASN A 54 1.92 18.61 -15.14
C ASN A 54 1.25 19.26 -13.91
N MET A 55 -0.06 19.08 -13.71
CA MET A 55 -0.77 19.52 -12.49
C MET A 55 -0.74 18.47 -11.36
N LEU A 56 -0.17 17.28 -11.61
CA LEU A 56 -0.01 16.22 -10.61
C LEU A 56 1.36 16.37 -9.92
N HIS A 57 1.47 17.36 -9.02
CA HIS A 57 2.76 17.76 -8.44
C HIS A 57 3.32 16.76 -7.41
N TYR A 58 2.45 16.05 -6.71
CA TYR A 58 2.83 15.10 -5.66
C TYR A 58 1.88 13.91 -5.64
N ILE A 59 2.44 12.70 -5.65
CA ILE A 59 1.67 11.45 -5.60
C ILE A 59 1.93 10.77 -4.25
N LEU A 60 0.98 10.94 -3.33
CA LEU A 60 0.98 10.24 -2.03
C LEU A 60 0.38 8.85 -2.20
N ARG A 61 1.16 7.81 -1.89
CA ARG A 61 0.66 6.43 -1.91
C ARG A 61 0.24 5.96 -0.52
N ILE A 62 -1.05 5.69 -0.36
CA ILE A 62 -1.55 5.02 0.84
C ILE A 62 -1.15 3.54 0.79
N THR A 63 -0.42 3.11 1.81
CA THR A 63 0.21 1.80 1.88
C THR A 63 -0.14 1.17 3.22
N LYS A 64 -0.72 -0.03 3.21
CA LYS A 64 -1.00 -0.77 4.44
C LYS A 64 0.27 -1.52 4.88
N ALA A 65 0.49 -1.66 6.19
CA ALA A 65 1.63 -2.39 6.76
C ALA A 65 1.61 -3.91 6.47
N TYR A 66 0.54 -4.40 5.87
CA TYR A 66 0.38 -5.76 5.35
C TYR A 66 -0.52 -5.71 4.11
N THR A 67 -0.65 -6.80 3.38
CA THR A 67 -1.41 -6.80 2.12
C THR A 67 -2.77 -7.46 2.29
N THR A 68 -3.75 -6.98 1.49
CA THR A 68 -5.09 -7.54 1.48
C THR A 68 -5.65 -7.57 0.07
N ARG A 69 -6.47 -8.57 -0.26
CA ARG A 69 -7.18 -8.67 -1.55
C ARG A 69 -8.63 -9.08 -1.33
N VAL A 70 -9.53 -8.50 -2.13
CA VAL A 70 -10.94 -8.93 -2.20
C VAL A 70 -11.16 -9.68 -3.52
N GLY A 71 -11.87 -10.80 -3.45
CA GLY A 71 -12.17 -11.63 -4.61
C GLY A 71 -10.97 -12.46 -5.09
N SER A 72 -11.09 -12.95 -6.32
CA SER A 72 -10.14 -13.87 -6.94
C SER A 72 -8.89 -13.17 -7.45
N GLY A 73 -7.92 -13.98 -7.89
CA GLY A 73 -6.67 -13.58 -8.52
C GLY A 73 -5.44 -13.85 -7.66
N PRO A 74 -4.25 -13.88 -8.27
CA PRO A 74 -3.03 -14.31 -7.60
C PRO A 74 -2.64 -13.33 -6.49
N PHE A 75 -2.08 -13.88 -5.42
CA PHE A 75 -1.66 -13.13 -4.24
C PHE A 75 -0.45 -13.83 -3.62
N PRO A 76 0.78 -13.55 -4.09
CA PRO A 76 1.95 -14.36 -3.73
C PRO A 76 2.26 -14.38 -2.23
N SER A 77 2.04 -13.26 -1.53
CA SER A 77 2.30 -13.14 -0.09
C SER A 77 1.10 -13.52 0.80
N GLU A 78 0.07 -14.16 0.23
CA GLU A 78 -1.12 -14.58 0.96
C GLU A 78 -0.81 -15.56 2.10
N LEU A 79 -1.57 -15.43 3.18
CA LEU A 79 -1.54 -16.31 4.34
C LEU A 79 -2.90 -16.99 4.52
N ALA A 80 -2.85 -18.20 5.07
CA ALA A 80 -4.05 -18.87 5.56
C ALA A 80 -4.69 -18.05 6.69
N THR A 81 -6.01 -17.84 6.64
CA THR A 81 -6.73 -16.93 7.56
C THR A 81 -7.56 -17.66 8.62
N ASP A 82 -7.47 -18.98 8.68
CA ASP A 82 -8.13 -19.85 9.65
C ASP A 82 -7.35 -19.94 10.98
N GLU A 83 -6.03 -19.77 10.93
CA GLU A 83 -5.13 -19.75 12.07
C GLU A 83 -3.88 -18.85 11.87
N GLY A 84 -3.06 -18.73 12.90
CA GLY A 84 -1.78 -18.01 12.86
C GLY A 84 -1.89 -16.52 12.51
N VAL A 85 -0.84 -16.00 11.87
CA VAL A 85 -0.75 -14.57 11.55
C VAL A 85 -1.82 -14.14 10.55
N GLY A 86 -2.16 -14.95 9.54
CA GLY A 86 -3.18 -14.56 8.58
C GLY A 86 -4.55 -14.34 9.23
N LYS A 87 -4.91 -15.17 10.22
CA LYS A 87 -6.10 -14.94 11.06
C LYS A 87 -5.99 -13.65 11.86
N HIS A 88 -4.86 -13.41 12.53
CA HIS A 88 -4.61 -12.20 13.31
C HIS A 88 -4.79 -10.93 12.47
N LEU A 89 -4.17 -10.87 11.28
CA LEU A 89 -4.30 -9.75 10.34
C LEU A 89 -5.75 -9.53 9.92
N ALA A 90 -6.48 -10.61 9.65
CA ALA A 90 -7.88 -10.52 9.25
C ALA A 90 -8.79 -10.03 10.39
N SER A 91 -8.59 -10.53 11.62
CA SER A 91 -9.42 -10.20 12.77
C SER A 91 -9.12 -8.82 13.34
N VAL A 92 -7.85 -8.53 13.66
CA VAL A 92 -7.42 -7.26 14.27
C VAL A 92 -7.54 -6.12 13.25
N GLY A 93 -7.20 -6.39 11.99
CA GLY A 93 -7.36 -5.43 10.91
C GLY A 93 -8.81 -5.18 10.48
N HIS A 94 -9.80 -5.87 11.07
CA HIS A 94 -11.20 -5.81 10.66
C HIS A 94 -11.38 -5.96 9.15
N GLU A 95 -10.73 -6.96 8.56
CA GLU A 95 -10.67 -7.14 7.11
C GLU A 95 -11.90 -7.86 6.55
N PHE A 96 -13.06 -7.21 6.72
CA PHE A 96 -14.34 -7.65 6.20
C PHE A 96 -14.96 -6.54 5.34
N GLY A 97 -15.67 -6.94 4.28
CA GLY A 97 -16.43 -6.02 3.45
C GLY A 97 -17.57 -5.39 4.26
N THR A 98 -17.67 -4.05 4.25
CA THR A 98 -18.68 -3.31 5.03
C THR A 98 -20.10 -3.58 4.60
N VAL A 99 -20.32 -3.88 3.31
CA VAL A 99 -21.65 -4.18 2.75
C VAL A 99 -21.94 -5.68 2.76
N THR A 100 -21.01 -6.49 2.27
CA THR A 100 -21.25 -7.93 2.03
C THR A 100 -20.84 -8.83 3.17
N GLY A 101 -20.10 -8.32 4.17
CA GLY A 101 -19.48 -9.11 5.24
C GLY A 101 -18.39 -10.07 4.77
N ARG A 102 -18.06 -10.11 3.47
CA ARG A 102 -17.06 -11.05 2.94
C ARG A 102 -15.68 -10.74 3.52
N ALA A 103 -15.03 -11.77 4.05
CA ALA A 103 -13.65 -11.67 4.51
C ALA A 103 -12.71 -11.33 3.35
N ARG A 104 -11.76 -10.42 3.58
CA ARG A 104 -10.66 -10.18 2.66
C ARG A 104 -9.57 -11.21 2.90
N ARG A 105 -8.89 -11.59 1.82
CA ARG A 105 -7.65 -12.37 1.89
C ARG A 105 -6.56 -11.46 2.46
N CYS A 106 -5.73 -12.01 3.34
CA CYS A 106 -4.66 -11.26 4.02
C CYS A 106 -3.31 -11.91 3.74
N GLY A 107 -2.26 -11.10 3.76
CA GLY A 107 -0.91 -11.55 3.47
C GLY A 107 0.14 -10.62 4.07
N TRP A 108 1.38 -11.09 4.07
CA TRP A 108 2.51 -10.26 4.49
C TRP A 108 2.69 -9.05 3.59
N PHE A 109 3.36 -8.02 4.09
CA PHE A 109 3.76 -6.90 3.26
C PHE A 109 4.60 -7.36 2.06
N ASP A 110 4.36 -6.75 0.91
CA ASP A 110 5.04 -7.11 -0.32
C ASP A 110 5.72 -5.90 -0.96
N ALA A 111 7.02 -5.81 -0.75
CA ALA A 111 7.85 -4.73 -1.25
C ALA A 111 8.07 -4.83 -2.76
N ALA A 112 8.14 -6.03 -3.34
CA ALA A 112 8.30 -6.21 -4.79
C ALA A 112 7.04 -5.81 -5.57
N LEU A 113 5.87 -6.10 -4.99
CA LEU A 113 4.57 -5.59 -5.44
C LEU A 113 4.48 -4.07 -5.29
N LEU A 114 4.99 -3.54 -4.19
CA LEU A 114 5.00 -2.11 -3.95
C LEU A 114 5.92 -1.35 -4.91
N LYS A 115 7.12 -1.86 -5.20
CA LYS A 115 8.03 -1.30 -6.22
C LYS A 115 7.35 -1.14 -7.57
N ARG A 116 6.59 -2.14 -8.03
CA ARG A 116 5.79 -2.04 -9.26
C ARG A 116 4.80 -0.88 -9.17
N SER A 117 4.06 -0.80 -8.06
CA SER A 117 3.09 0.27 -7.83
C SER A 117 3.75 1.65 -7.78
N VAL A 118 4.96 1.77 -7.23
CA VAL A 118 5.75 3.00 -7.26
C VAL A 118 6.07 3.44 -8.70
N GLN A 119 6.57 2.52 -9.52
CA GLN A 119 6.98 2.81 -10.90
C GLN A 119 5.81 3.29 -11.76
N ILE A 120 4.67 2.61 -11.71
CA ILE A 120 3.52 2.93 -12.59
C ILE A 120 2.76 4.19 -12.16
N ASN A 121 2.93 4.65 -10.91
CA ASN A 121 2.25 5.84 -10.40
C ASN A 121 3.18 7.07 -10.29
N GLY A 122 4.50 6.92 -10.39
CA GLY A 122 5.44 8.00 -10.13
C GLY A 122 5.37 8.51 -8.69
N VAL A 123 5.27 7.59 -7.72
CA VAL A 123 5.03 7.92 -6.30
C VAL A 123 6.11 8.85 -5.76
N SER A 124 5.69 9.95 -5.13
CA SER A 124 6.58 10.91 -4.48
C SER A 124 6.92 10.52 -3.04
N GLY A 125 5.92 9.95 -2.34
CA GLY A 125 6.03 9.53 -0.95
C GLY A 125 4.91 8.58 -0.54
N MET A 126 5.09 7.88 0.57
CA MET A 126 4.15 6.90 1.09
C MET A 126 3.54 7.33 2.42
N CYS A 127 2.27 6.99 2.62
CA CYS A 127 1.61 7.01 3.91
C CYS A 127 1.41 5.56 4.37
N LEU A 128 2.11 5.14 5.43
CA LEU A 128 1.95 3.81 6.01
C LEU A 128 0.73 3.81 6.95
N THR A 129 -0.10 2.78 6.87
CA THR A 129 -1.36 2.67 7.61
C THR A 129 -1.49 1.29 8.26
N LYS A 130 -2.30 1.21 9.32
CA LYS A 130 -2.58 -0.03 10.07
C LYS A 130 -1.33 -0.72 10.60
N LEU A 131 -0.37 0.06 11.09
CA LEU A 131 0.82 -0.49 11.74
C LEU A 131 0.45 -1.24 13.03
N ASP A 132 -0.56 -0.74 13.73
CA ASP A 132 -1.16 -1.29 14.95
C ASP A 132 -1.66 -2.73 14.81
N VAL A 133 -2.04 -3.14 13.60
CA VAL A 133 -2.46 -4.52 13.34
C VAL A 133 -1.31 -5.52 13.51
N LEU A 134 -0.06 -5.05 13.42
CA LEU A 134 1.13 -5.87 13.63
C LEU A 134 1.58 -5.92 15.09
N ASP A 135 0.99 -5.12 15.98
CA ASP A 135 1.26 -5.15 17.41
C ASP A 135 0.99 -6.57 17.96
N GLY A 136 1.92 -7.12 18.73
CA GLY A 136 1.84 -8.45 19.33
C GLY A 136 2.28 -9.61 18.44
N VAL A 137 2.66 -9.36 17.18
CA VAL A 137 3.23 -10.39 16.30
C VAL A 137 4.71 -10.56 16.61
N GLU A 138 5.18 -11.78 16.90
CA GLU A 138 6.56 -12.04 17.34
C GLU A 138 7.60 -11.89 16.22
N THR A 139 7.32 -12.46 15.05
CA THR A 139 8.19 -12.41 13.87
C THR A 139 7.40 -11.94 12.66
N LEU A 140 7.86 -10.85 12.06
CA LEU A 140 7.29 -10.28 10.85
C LEU A 140 8.05 -10.80 9.63
N LYS A 141 7.34 -10.94 8.50
CA LYS A 141 7.97 -11.22 7.21
C LYS A 141 7.68 -10.11 6.20
N LEU A 142 8.69 -9.77 5.43
CA LEU A 142 8.61 -8.84 4.30
C LEU A 142 8.90 -9.61 3.02
N CYS A 143 7.96 -9.66 2.08
CA CYS A 143 8.24 -10.20 0.74
C CYS A 143 9.11 -9.18 0.00
N THR A 144 10.34 -9.56 -0.32
CA THR A 144 11.36 -8.71 -0.94
C THR A 144 11.48 -8.93 -2.46
N GLY A 145 10.88 -10.01 -2.96
CA GLY A 145 10.98 -10.47 -4.33
C GLY A 145 10.31 -11.83 -4.49
N TYR A 146 10.46 -12.42 -5.67
CA TYR A 146 9.90 -13.71 -6.00
C TYR A 146 10.93 -14.58 -6.72
N LEU A 147 10.71 -15.89 -6.67
CA LEU A 147 11.21 -16.82 -7.66
C LEU A 147 10.08 -17.13 -8.64
N ILE A 148 10.35 -16.98 -9.94
CA ILE A 148 9.46 -17.42 -11.02
C ILE A 148 10.25 -18.43 -11.86
N ASP A 149 9.80 -19.69 -11.87
CA ASP A 149 10.52 -20.80 -12.50
C ASP A 149 12.00 -20.89 -12.05
N GLY A 150 12.26 -20.64 -10.77
CA GLY A 150 13.60 -20.64 -10.18
C GLY A 150 14.45 -19.40 -10.49
N LYS A 151 13.94 -18.42 -11.25
CA LYS A 151 14.64 -17.16 -11.52
C LYS A 151 14.23 -16.07 -10.53
N PRO A 152 15.18 -15.34 -9.93
CA PRO A 152 14.86 -14.25 -9.03
C PRO A 152 14.30 -13.04 -9.80
N VAL A 153 13.23 -12.47 -9.27
CA VAL A 153 12.58 -11.26 -9.77
C VAL A 153 12.27 -10.36 -8.58
N ASP A 154 12.65 -9.07 -8.65
CA ASP A 154 12.50 -8.14 -7.54
C ASP A 154 11.34 -7.14 -7.72
N ILE A 155 10.59 -7.25 -8.82
CA ILE A 155 9.41 -6.43 -9.16
C ILE A 155 8.25 -7.36 -9.53
N PHE A 156 7.06 -7.09 -9.01
CA PHE A 156 5.86 -7.88 -9.33
C PHE A 156 5.55 -7.90 -10.83
N PRO A 157 5.24 -9.07 -11.41
CA PRO A 157 4.98 -9.20 -12.84
C PRO A 157 3.63 -8.60 -13.23
N VAL A 158 3.43 -8.42 -14.53
CA VAL A 158 2.13 -8.00 -15.11
C VAL A 158 1.34 -9.25 -15.50
N GLY A 159 0.02 -9.19 -15.33
CA GLY A 159 -0.88 -10.30 -15.70
C GLY A 159 -0.96 -11.40 -14.63
N ALA A 160 -2.06 -12.14 -14.66
CA ALA A 160 -2.33 -13.15 -13.64
C ALA A 160 -1.48 -14.42 -13.77
N GLU A 161 -1.03 -14.77 -14.97
CA GLU A 161 -0.27 -16.00 -15.24
C GLU A 161 1.07 -15.99 -14.51
N ASP A 162 1.89 -14.96 -14.72
CA ASP A 162 3.19 -14.85 -14.05
C ASP A 162 3.02 -14.61 -12.55
N ALA A 163 2.05 -13.78 -12.16
CA ALA A 163 1.77 -13.51 -10.75
C ALA A 163 1.34 -14.76 -9.97
N ALA A 164 0.68 -15.73 -10.62
CA ALA A 164 0.31 -17.00 -9.99
C ALA A 164 1.49 -17.96 -9.79
N ARG A 165 2.59 -17.76 -10.53
CA ARG A 165 3.81 -18.58 -10.45
C ARG A 165 4.86 -18.00 -9.51
N CYS A 166 4.64 -16.80 -8.98
CA CYS A 166 5.52 -16.18 -7.99
C CYS A 166 5.57 -16.99 -6.70
N VAL A 167 6.77 -17.43 -6.32
CA VAL A 167 7.07 -17.93 -4.98
C VAL A 167 7.73 -16.80 -4.19
N PRO A 168 7.11 -16.28 -3.11
CA PRO A 168 7.64 -15.13 -2.38
C PRO A 168 8.96 -15.46 -1.67
N VAL A 169 9.89 -14.50 -1.70
CA VAL A 169 11.15 -14.54 -0.95
C VAL A 169 11.04 -13.57 0.23
N TYR A 170 11.18 -14.10 1.44
CA TYR A 170 10.97 -13.35 2.66
C TYR A 170 12.26 -12.95 3.36
N GLU A 171 12.27 -11.73 3.87
CA GLU A 171 13.13 -11.32 4.97
C GLU A 171 12.33 -11.37 6.27
N GLU A 172 12.94 -11.90 7.34
CA GLU A 172 12.33 -11.95 8.66
C GLU A 172 12.85 -10.81 9.54
N MET A 173 11.97 -10.23 10.34
CA MET A 173 12.27 -9.17 11.29
C MET A 173 11.60 -9.46 12.62
N PRO A 174 12.23 -9.09 13.76
CA PRO A 174 11.54 -9.16 15.04
C PRO A 174 10.35 -8.19 15.04
N GLY A 175 9.20 -8.65 15.53
CA GLY A 175 8.06 -7.79 15.77
C GLY A 175 8.14 -7.09 17.13
N TRP A 176 7.01 -6.66 17.65
CA TRP A 176 6.93 -5.89 18.90
C TRP A 176 5.65 -6.23 19.66
N SER A 177 5.66 -5.99 20.97
CA SER A 177 4.55 -6.31 21.88
C SER A 177 3.76 -5.08 22.32
N GLU A 178 4.41 -3.92 22.29
CA GLU A 178 3.88 -2.63 22.72
C GLU A 178 2.91 -2.07 21.68
N SER A 179 1.95 -1.28 22.14
CA SER A 179 1.01 -0.66 21.20
C SER A 179 1.65 0.49 20.44
N THR A 180 1.37 0.56 19.13
CA THR A 180 1.69 1.70 18.28
C THR A 180 0.54 2.69 18.15
N VAL A 181 -0.64 2.39 18.72
CA VAL A 181 -1.85 3.20 18.59
C VAL A 181 -1.65 4.60 19.18
N GLY A 182 -2.02 5.62 18.41
CA GLY A 182 -1.99 7.02 18.83
C GLY A 182 -0.59 7.64 18.96
N ALA A 183 0.47 6.95 18.55
CA ALA A 183 1.82 7.50 18.56
C ALA A 183 1.93 8.75 17.65
N LYS A 184 2.45 9.84 18.20
CA LYS A 184 2.51 11.16 17.51
C LYS A 184 3.88 11.52 16.95
N SER A 185 4.87 10.67 17.14
CA SER A 185 6.23 10.83 16.59
C SER A 185 6.87 9.48 16.34
N MET A 186 7.86 9.44 15.45
CA MET A 186 8.63 8.21 15.19
C MET A 186 9.28 7.68 16.47
N ASP A 187 9.83 8.57 17.30
CA ASP A 187 10.51 8.18 18.55
C ASP A 187 9.58 7.56 19.59
N ALA A 188 8.27 7.86 19.52
CA ALA A 188 7.26 7.24 20.38
C ALA A 188 6.89 5.81 19.95
N LEU A 189 7.25 5.38 18.74
CA LEU A 189 7.05 4.00 18.28
C LEU A 189 8.08 3.05 18.89
N PRO A 190 7.78 1.75 19.09
CA PRO A 190 8.76 0.75 19.48
C PRO A 190 9.94 0.67 18.51
N ALA A 191 11.12 0.28 19.01
CA ALA A 191 12.33 0.23 18.18
C ALA A 191 12.19 -0.69 16.96
N ASN A 192 11.54 -1.85 17.13
CA ASN A 192 11.31 -2.79 16.04
C ASN A 192 10.27 -2.27 15.03
N ALA A 193 9.26 -1.51 15.48
CA ALA A 193 8.31 -0.84 14.59
C ALA A 193 8.99 0.21 13.71
N ARG A 194 9.87 1.04 14.29
CA ARG A 194 10.70 1.97 13.52
C ARG A 194 11.60 1.25 12.53
N ALA A 195 12.25 0.15 12.94
CA ALA A 195 13.11 -0.64 12.06
C ALA A 195 12.33 -1.22 10.88
N TYR A 196 11.10 -1.69 11.11
CA TYR A 196 10.20 -2.17 10.07
C TYR A 196 9.83 -1.09 9.04
N ILE A 197 9.48 0.11 9.52
CA ILE A 197 9.18 1.28 8.66
C ILE A 197 10.40 1.63 7.80
N LEU A 198 11.58 1.78 8.42
CA LEU A 198 12.83 2.09 7.71
C LEU A 198 13.21 1.01 6.70
N ARG A 199 12.91 -0.27 7.02
CA ARG A 199 13.19 -1.38 6.10
C ARG A 199 12.27 -1.33 4.88
N ILE A 200 10.99 -0.99 5.06
CA ILE A 200 10.06 -0.77 3.95
C ILE A 200 10.59 0.34 3.03
N GLU A 201 10.98 1.49 3.57
CA GLU A 201 11.55 2.60 2.77
C GLU A 201 12.76 2.14 1.96
N ALA A 202 13.69 1.43 2.62
CA ALA A 202 14.90 0.94 1.97
C ALA A 202 14.62 -0.08 0.85
N LEU A 203 13.65 -0.97 1.05
CA LEU A 203 13.27 -1.97 0.05
C LEU A 203 12.54 -1.35 -1.14
N VAL A 204 11.69 -0.35 -0.90
CA VAL A 204 10.83 0.25 -1.93
C VAL A 204 11.54 1.36 -2.71
N GLY A 205 12.45 2.09 -2.06
CA GLY A 205 13.20 3.19 -2.65
C GLY A 205 12.44 4.52 -2.70
N VAL A 206 11.38 4.67 -1.90
CA VAL A 206 10.56 5.89 -1.78
C VAL A 206 10.36 6.19 -0.29
N PRO A 207 10.39 7.47 0.13
CA PRO A 207 10.20 7.81 1.54
C PRO A 207 8.78 7.49 2.06
N ILE A 208 8.70 7.17 3.34
CA ILE A 208 7.48 7.20 4.13
C ILE A 208 7.39 8.61 4.71
N ASP A 209 6.49 9.41 4.14
CA ASP A 209 6.29 10.79 4.56
C ASP A 209 5.22 10.92 5.64
N MET A 210 4.41 9.88 5.83
CA MET A 210 3.36 9.82 6.84
C MET A 210 3.18 8.41 7.41
N VAL A 211 2.84 8.30 8.69
CA VAL A 211 2.42 7.05 9.34
C VAL A 211 1.13 7.30 10.10
N SER A 212 0.04 6.65 9.69
CA SER A 212 -1.22 6.64 10.43
C SER A 212 -1.16 5.56 11.50
N THR A 213 -1.38 5.97 12.74
CA THR A 213 -1.28 5.15 13.95
C THR A 213 -2.64 4.97 14.62
N GLY A 214 -3.74 5.30 13.94
CA GLY A 214 -5.08 5.20 14.48
C GLY A 214 -6.12 5.84 13.58
N PRO A 215 -7.42 5.67 13.90
CA PRO A 215 -8.53 6.20 13.11
C PRO A 215 -8.69 7.72 13.22
N ASP A 216 -8.24 8.36 14.29
CA ASP A 216 -8.40 9.79 14.48
C ASP A 216 -7.38 10.59 13.66
N ARG A 217 -7.77 11.78 13.20
CA ARG A 217 -6.92 12.66 12.38
C ARG A 217 -5.59 13.01 13.07
N GLU A 218 -5.62 13.20 14.39
CA GLU A 218 -4.46 13.56 15.20
C GLU A 218 -3.54 12.36 15.49
N GLU A 219 -3.96 11.15 15.12
CA GLU A 219 -3.19 9.90 15.24
C GLU A 219 -2.46 9.62 13.92
N THR A 220 -1.73 10.63 13.47
CA THR A 220 -0.92 10.56 12.24
C THR A 220 0.40 11.29 12.45
N ILE A 221 1.50 10.59 12.25
CA ILE A 221 2.85 11.14 12.21
C ILE A 221 3.07 11.73 10.82
N VAL A 222 3.38 13.02 10.73
CA VAL A 222 3.67 13.70 9.46
C VAL A 222 5.14 14.08 9.44
N LEU A 223 5.93 13.43 8.59
CA LEU A 223 7.36 13.68 8.39
C LEU A 223 7.58 14.70 7.27
N ARG A 224 6.77 14.63 6.21
CA ARG A 224 6.73 15.61 5.13
C ARG A 224 5.29 15.84 4.68
N HIS A 225 4.89 17.11 4.58
CA HIS A 225 3.53 17.46 4.23
C HIS A 225 3.33 17.49 2.70
N PRO A 226 2.37 16.75 2.11
CA PRO A 226 2.20 16.67 0.65
C PRO A 226 1.88 17.98 -0.10
N PHE A 227 1.39 19.00 0.62
CA PHE A 227 1.07 20.33 0.07
C PHE A 227 2.13 21.41 0.36
N GLN A 228 3.27 21.04 0.96
CA GLN A 228 4.36 21.98 1.27
C GLN A 228 5.58 21.72 0.38
#